data_AF-A0A8J7DWK1-F1
#
_entry.id   AF-A0A8J7DWK1-F1
#
_cell.length_a   1.000
_cell.length_b   1.000
_cell.length_c   1.000
_cell.angle_alpha   90.00
_cell.angle_beta   90.00
_cell.angle_gamma   90.00
#
_symmetry.space_group_name_H-M   'P 1'
#
loop_
_entity.id
_entity.type
_entity.pdbx_description
1 polymer ?
#
loop_
_entity_poly.entity_id
_entity_poly.type
_entity_poly.pdbx_seq_one_letter_code
_entity_poly.pdbx_strand_id
1 'polypeptide(L)'
;MTVMKTSKERKKSISKISHASGIAQYALAAKMSDEQITKAAKHLDVLSVIKSANNYNRYCQSQKTAEANQKLKQFMNIENSEIYKAGQWLLHSLSNVGQERKESLLEKELIHKEDYNQTVEDLNDVISEQKQGVDKQTFSASESIKNLEDANDSFRYQLQAIKDYIENNYDAKTWSEIEKYIHRN
;
A
#
# COMPACT_ATOMS: atom_id res chain seq x y z
N MET A 1 -67.70 -23.82 33.40
CA MET A 1 -66.59 -23.28 32.59
C MET A 1 -66.37 -24.17 31.38
N THR A 2 -66.58 -23.67 30.17
CA THR A 2 -66.42 -24.47 28.94
C THR A 2 -64.96 -24.40 28.49
N VAL A 3 -64.14 -25.35 28.93
CA VAL A 3 -62.77 -25.56 28.43
C VAL A 3 -62.87 -26.17 27.02
N MET A 4 -62.10 -25.66 26.06
CA MET A 4 -62.05 -26.22 24.70
C MET A 4 -61.60 -27.69 24.76
N LYS A 5 -62.42 -28.61 24.25
CA LYS A 5 -62.19 -30.06 24.41
C LYS A 5 -61.35 -30.67 23.29
N THR A 6 -61.15 -29.98 22.16
CA THR A 6 -60.38 -30.52 21.03
C THR A 6 -59.35 -29.55 20.44
N SER A 7 -58.20 -30.08 20.03
CA SER A 7 -57.13 -29.33 19.34
C SER A 7 -57.62 -28.60 18.07
N LYS A 8 -58.64 -29.16 17.39
CA LYS A 8 -59.27 -28.56 16.21
C LYS A 8 -60.07 -27.29 16.55
N GLU A 9 -60.87 -27.31 17.61
CA GLU A 9 -61.65 -26.14 18.06
C GLU A 9 -60.73 -25.01 18.53
N ARG A 10 -59.64 -25.38 19.20
CA ARG A 10 -58.60 -24.45 19.63
C ARG A 10 -57.97 -23.72 18.43
N LYS A 11 -57.51 -24.48 17.42
CA LYS A 11 -56.93 -23.89 16.20
C LYS A 11 -57.93 -22.99 15.46
N LYS A 12 -59.20 -23.40 15.36
CA LYS A 12 -60.25 -22.60 14.72
C LYS A 12 -60.47 -21.27 15.46
N SER A 13 -60.44 -21.29 16.79
CA SER A 13 -60.63 -20.09 17.60
C SER A 13 -59.44 -19.15 17.55
N ILE A 14 -58.21 -19.69 17.58
CA ILE A 14 -56.99 -18.91 17.34
C ILE A 14 -57.04 -18.24 15.96
N SER A 15 -57.50 -18.95 14.92
CA SER A 15 -57.60 -18.40 13.57
C SER A 15 -58.54 -17.19 13.53
N LYS A 16 -59.71 -17.29 14.18
CA LYS A 16 -60.66 -16.17 14.31
C LYS A 16 -60.07 -14.99 15.08
N ILE A 17 -59.41 -15.24 16.21
CA ILE A 17 -58.75 -14.20 17.02
C ILE A 17 -57.62 -13.55 16.25
N SER A 18 -56.82 -14.33 15.52
CA SER A 18 -55.73 -13.84 14.69
C SER A 18 -56.23 -12.91 13.59
N HIS A 19 -57.32 -13.30 12.92
CA HIS A 19 -57.95 -12.45 11.91
C HIS A 19 -58.51 -11.15 12.50
N ALA A 20 -59.12 -11.20 13.69
CA ALA A 20 -59.70 -10.04 14.34
C ALA A 20 -58.65 -9.10 14.96
N SER A 21 -57.57 -9.62 15.56
CA SER A 21 -56.58 -8.82 16.30
C SER A 21 -55.35 -8.43 15.47
N GLY A 22 -55.10 -9.09 14.34
CA GLY A 22 -53.86 -8.92 13.56
C GLY A 22 -52.62 -9.59 14.17
N ILE A 23 -52.77 -10.32 15.28
CA ILE A 23 -51.70 -11.10 15.91
C ILE A 23 -51.52 -12.43 15.17
N ALA A 24 -50.27 -12.87 14.98
CA ALA A 24 -49.99 -14.14 14.31
C ALA A 24 -50.46 -15.35 15.13
N GLN A 25 -50.99 -16.37 14.45
CA GLN A 25 -51.57 -17.56 15.09
C GLN A 25 -50.57 -18.31 15.99
N TYR A 26 -49.30 -18.40 15.59
CA TYR A 26 -48.27 -19.07 16.39
C TYR A 26 -48.03 -18.36 17.73
N ALA A 27 -48.08 -17.03 17.77
CA ALA A 27 -47.87 -16.25 18.98
C ALA A 27 -49.03 -16.45 19.96
N LEU A 28 -50.27 -16.44 19.45
CA LEU A 28 -51.46 -16.74 20.23
C LEU A 28 -51.46 -18.19 20.75
N ALA A 29 -51.04 -19.13 19.92
CA ALA A 29 -50.92 -20.54 20.30
C ALA A 29 -49.90 -20.77 21.42
N ALA A 30 -48.77 -20.08 21.36
CA ALA A 30 -47.68 -20.23 22.33
C ALA A 30 -47.90 -19.46 23.65
N LYS A 31 -48.66 -18.35 23.63
CA LYS A 31 -48.75 -17.43 24.77
C LYS A 31 -50.11 -17.34 25.44
N MET A 32 -51.18 -17.89 24.85
CA MET A 32 -52.51 -17.89 25.46
C MET A 32 -52.94 -19.29 25.92
N SER A 33 -53.51 -19.36 27.11
CA SER A 33 -54.20 -20.56 27.61
C SER A 33 -55.56 -20.75 26.93
N ASP A 34 -56.14 -21.95 27.07
CA ASP A 34 -57.42 -22.30 26.45
C ASP A 34 -58.58 -21.45 26.99
N GLU A 35 -58.53 -21.06 28.26
CA GLU A 35 -59.48 -20.15 28.87
C GLU A 35 -59.39 -18.74 28.29
N GLN A 36 -58.16 -18.23 28.12
CA GLN A 36 -57.91 -16.92 27.53
C GLN A 36 -58.35 -16.86 26.07
N ILE A 37 -58.12 -17.94 25.30
CA ILE A 37 -58.58 -18.07 23.91
C ILE A 37 -60.11 -18.09 23.86
N THR A 38 -60.75 -18.84 24.75
CA THR A 38 -62.22 -18.90 24.80
C THR A 38 -62.81 -17.54 25.15
N LYS A 39 -62.19 -16.79 26.07
CA LYS A 39 -62.62 -15.43 26.43
C LYS A 39 -62.39 -14.45 25.28
N ALA A 40 -61.22 -14.46 24.66
CA ALA A 40 -60.91 -13.60 23.51
C ALA A 40 -61.80 -13.88 22.29
N ALA A 41 -62.15 -15.15 22.04
CA ALA A 41 -63.05 -15.53 20.95
C ALA A 41 -64.49 -15.04 21.12
N LYS A 42 -64.91 -14.68 22.35
CA LYS A 42 -66.21 -14.08 22.64
C LYS A 42 -66.25 -12.56 22.43
N HIS A 43 -65.09 -11.89 22.42
CA HIS A 43 -64.95 -10.43 22.33
C HIS A 43 -64.09 -10.02 21.12
N LEU A 44 -64.43 -10.56 19.94
CA LEU A 44 -63.70 -10.28 18.70
C LEU A 44 -63.91 -8.85 18.20
N ASP A 45 -65.05 -8.26 18.53
CA ASP A 45 -65.40 -6.86 18.28
C ASP A 45 -64.35 -5.91 18.88
N VAL A 46 -64.01 -6.09 20.17
CA VAL A 46 -63.00 -5.26 20.85
C VAL A 46 -61.62 -5.44 20.22
N LEU A 47 -61.26 -6.67 19.86
CA LEU A 47 -59.98 -6.97 19.21
C LEU A 47 -59.89 -6.36 17.80
N SER A 48 -61.01 -6.23 17.10
CA SER A 48 -61.06 -5.62 15.78
C SER A 48 -60.78 -4.11 15.81
N VAL A 49 -61.19 -3.43 16.88
CA VAL A 49 -60.94 -1.98 17.07
C VAL A 49 -59.45 -1.67 17.14
N ILE A 50 -58.66 -2.53 17.79
CA ILE A 50 -57.21 -2.32 17.95
C ILE A 50 -56.37 -2.92 16.82
N LYS A 51 -56.98 -3.61 15.85
CA LYS A 51 -56.29 -4.32 14.77
C LYS A 51 -55.41 -3.40 13.93
N SER A 52 -55.92 -2.23 13.57
CA SER A 52 -55.18 -1.24 12.76
C SER A 52 -53.93 -0.75 13.49
N ALA A 53 -54.07 -0.39 14.77
CA ALA A 53 -52.96 0.05 15.62
C ALA A 53 -51.91 -1.06 15.79
N ASN A 54 -52.34 -2.30 16.00
CA ASN A 54 -51.43 -3.45 16.13
C ASN A 54 -50.69 -3.74 14.82
N ASN A 55 -51.39 -3.73 13.69
CA ASN A 55 -50.78 -3.90 12.37
C ASN A 55 -49.75 -2.81 12.08
N TYR A 56 -50.06 -1.55 12.39
CA TYR A 56 -49.13 -0.44 12.22
C TYR A 56 -47.92 -0.56 13.14
N ASN A 57 -48.10 -0.94 14.41
CA ASN A 57 -46.99 -1.19 15.33
C ASN A 57 -46.04 -2.27 14.79
N ARG A 58 -46.59 -3.39 14.30
CA ARG A 58 -45.79 -4.47 13.68
C ARG A 58 -45.05 -3.98 12.43
N TYR A 59 -45.70 -3.17 11.61
CA TYR A 59 -45.06 -2.54 10.45
C TYR A 59 -43.86 -1.68 10.86
N CYS A 60 -44.04 -0.75 11.82
CA CYS A 60 -42.95 0.08 12.32
C CYS A 60 -41.80 -0.74 12.93
N GLN A 61 -42.12 -1.81 13.67
CA GLN A 61 -41.09 -2.73 14.19
C GLN A 61 -40.32 -3.39 13.05
N SER A 62 -41.03 -3.89 12.03
CA SER A 62 -40.38 -4.51 10.87
C SER A 62 -39.45 -3.55 10.13
N GLN A 63 -39.85 -2.27 9.99
CA GLN A 63 -39.00 -1.24 9.39
C GLN A 63 -37.74 -0.98 10.23
N LYS A 64 -37.88 -0.79 11.55
CA LYS A 64 -36.72 -0.60 12.45
C LYS A 64 -35.76 -1.79 12.41
N THR A 65 -36.28 -3.02 12.38
CA THR A 65 -35.46 -4.22 12.24
C THR A 65 -34.77 -4.27 10.87
N ALA A 66 -35.46 -3.91 9.80
CA ALA A 66 -34.87 -3.84 8.46
C ALA A 66 -33.72 -2.81 8.40
N GLU A 67 -33.93 -1.61 8.94
CA GLU A 67 -32.90 -0.56 9.05
C GLU A 67 -31.70 -1.01 9.87
N ALA A 68 -31.94 -1.63 11.03
CA ALA A 68 -30.88 -2.18 11.88
C ALA A 68 -30.07 -3.26 11.15
N ASN A 69 -30.75 -4.17 10.44
CA ASN A 69 -30.10 -5.20 9.64
C ASN A 69 -29.31 -4.61 8.46
N GLN A 70 -29.80 -3.54 7.84
CA GLN A 70 -29.08 -2.85 6.77
C GLN A 70 -27.81 -2.18 7.30
N LYS A 71 -27.89 -1.49 8.44
CA LYS A 71 -26.72 -0.90 9.12
C LYS A 71 -25.70 -1.97 9.51
N LEU A 72 -26.17 -3.11 10.03
CA LEU A 72 -25.30 -4.23 10.36
C LEU A 72 -24.61 -4.79 9.11
N LYS A 73 -25.34 -4.97 8.00
CA LYS A 73 -24.74 -5.40 6.72
C LYS A 73 -23.69 -4.42 6.21
N GLN A 74 -23.92 -3.11 6.35
CA GLN A 74 -22.95 -2.09 5.97
C GLN A 74 -21.71 -2.11 6.85
N PHE A 75 -21.88 -2.30 8.17
CA PHE A 75 -20.78 -2.44 9.12
C PHE A 75 -19.95 -3.70 8.88
N MET A 76 -20.62 -4.81 8.58
CA MET A 76 -19.97 -6.09 8.25
C MET A 76 -19.38 -6.12 6.83
N ASN A 77 -19.66 -5.12 5.99
CA ASN A 77 -19.01 -5.03 4.69
C ASN A 77 -17.53 -4.69 4.89
N ILE A 78 -16.66 -5.62 4.49
CA ILE A 78 -15.22 -5.49 4.62
C ILE A 78 -14.69 -4.26 3.90
N GLU A 79 -15.33 -3.83 2.80
CA GLU A 79 -14.95 -2.63 2.05
C GLU A 79 -15.11 -1.34 2.87
N ASN A 80 -15.98 -1.34 3.87
CA ASN A 80 -16.17 -0.20 4.78
C ASN A 80 -15.22 -0.25 5.98
N SER A 81 -14.55 -1.38 6.23
CA SER A 81 -13.63 -1.53 7.33
C SER A 81 -12.43 -0.61 7.16
N GLU A 82 -12.14 0.19 8.19
CA GLU A 82 -10.95 1.05 8.21
C GLU A 82 -9.67 0.22 8.11
N ILE A 83 -9.64 -0.97 8.72
CA ILE A 83 -8.52 -1.90 8.64
C ILE A 83 -8.32 -2.38 7.20
N TYR A 84 -9.41 -2.72 6.52
CA TYR A 84 -9.33 -3.17 5.12
C TYR A 84 -8.88 -2.04 4.19
N LYS A 85 -9.41 -0.83 4.37
CA LYS A 85 -8.99 0.37 3.62
C LYS A 85 -7.52 0.70 3.87
N ALA A 86 -7.06 0.62 5.12
CA ALA A 86 -5.65 0.82 5.46
C ALA A 86 -4.76 -0.26 4.82
N GLY A 87 -5.20 -1.53 4.83
CA GLY A 87 -4.51 -2.63 4.16
C GLY A 87 -4.43 -2.45 2.64
N GLN A 88 -5.53 -2.07 1.99
CA GLN A 88 -5.55 -1.76 0.56
C GLN A 88 -4.62 -0.59 0.22
N TRP A 89 -4.69 0.49 1.01
CA TRP A 89 -3.81 1.64 0.85
C TRP A 89 -2.34 1.24 0.99
N LEU A 90 -1.99 0.46 2.02
CA LEU A 90 -0.61 0.02 2.23
C LEU A 90 -0.12 -0.86 1.08
N LEU A 91 -0.94 -1.80 0.63
CA LEU A 91 -0.62 -2.66 -0.51
C LEU A 91 -0.38 -1.84 -1.78
N HIS A 92 -1.23 -0.83 -2.02
CA HIS A 92 -1.09 0.08 -3.16
C HIS A 92 0.19 0.92 -3.07
N SER A 93 0.44 1.55 -1.92
CA SER A 93 1.67 2.32 -1.66
C SER A 93 2.93 1.47 -1.87
N LEU A 94 2.93 0.22 -1.38
CA LEU A 94 4.04 -0.72 -1.57
C LEU A 94 4.15 -1.30 -2.98
N SER A 95 3.09 -1.21 -3.80
CA SER A 95 3.14 -1.61 -5.21
C SER A 95 3.79 -0.56 -6.12
N ASN A 96 3.75 0.72 -5.74
CA ASN A 96 4.39 1.82 -6.47
C ASN A 96 5.92 1.73 -6.39
N VAL A 97 6.68 2.44 -7.24
CA VAL A 97 8.16 2.37 -7.28
C VAL A 97 8.77 3.76 -7.14
N GLY A 98 9.94 3.87 -6.51
CA GLY A 98 10.72 5.11 -6.48
C GLY A 98 10.05 6.24 -5.69
N GLN A 99 9.85 7.40 -6.32
CA GLN A 99 9.36 8.63 -5.68
C GLN A 99 7.89 8.53 -5.23
N GLU A 100 7.03 7.90 -6.03
CA GLU A 100 5.59 7.80 -5.73
C GLU A 100 5.30 6.94 -4.48
N ARG A 101 6.02 5.82 -4.31
CA ARG A 101 5.96 5.01 -3.09
C ARG A 101 6.34 5.85 -1.86
N LYS A 102 7.37 6.69 -2.00
CA LYS A 102 7.89 7.51 -0.91
C LYS A 102 6.89 8.56 -0.48
N GLU A 103 6.30 9.29 -1.42
CA GLU A 103 5.30 10.32 -1.11
C GLU A 103 4.08 9.72 -0.42
N SER A 104 3.57 8.58 -0.89
CA SER A 104 2.46 7.90 -0.22
C SER A 104 2.82 7.46 1.20
N LEU A 105 3.98 6.84 1.43
CA LEU A 105 4.35 6.36 2.77
C LEU A 105 4.63 7.51 3.76
N LEU A 106 5.12 8.64 3.27
CA LEU A 106 5.39 9.83 4.07
C LEU A 106 4.10 10.54 4.51
N GLU A 107 3.03 10.49 3.70
CA GLU A 107 1.70 11.04 4.03
C GLU A 107 1.07 10.40 5.29
N LYS A 108 1.52 9.19 5.66
CA LYS A 108 1.06 8.47 6.87
C LYS A 108 2.12 8.37 7.97
N GLU A 109 3.19 9.16 7.89
CA GLU A 109 4.31 9.15 8.85
C GLU A 109 4.97 7.76 9.01
N LEU A 110 4.86 6.89 8.01
CA LEU A 110 5.43 5.52 8.05
C LEU A 110 6.90 5.48 7.62
N ILE A 111 7.45 6.61 7.19
CA ILE A 111 8.87 6.82 6.96
C ILE A 111 9.27 8.04 7.79
N HIS A 112 10.25 7.87 8.67
CA HIS A 112 10.84 8.99 9.39
C HIS A 112 11.65 9.84 8.41
N LYS A 113 11.29 11.12 8.34
CA LYS A 113 11.90 12.09 7.40
C LYS A 113 13.39 12.26 7.70
N GLU A 114 13.78 12.07 8.95
CA GLU A 114 15.15 12.15 9.45
C GLU A 114 16.05 11.05 8.85
N ASP A 115 15.64 9.78 8.90
CA ASP A 115 16.42 8.66 8.35
C ASP A 115 16.64 8.81 6.84
N TYR A 116 15.62 9.35 6.16
CA TYR A 116 15.71 9.64 4.73
C TYR A 116 16.66 10.77 4.43
N ASN A 117 16.53 11.90 5.13
CA ASN A 117 17.40 13.05 4.95
C ASN A 117 18.86 12.67 5.24
N GLN A 118 19.11 11.87 6.28
CA GLN A 118 20.44 11.35 6.59
C GLN A 118 21.00 10.50 5.44
N THR A 119 20.21 9.58 4.88
CA THR A 119 20.67 8.74 3.77
C THR A 119 21.01 9.57 2.52
N VAL A 120 20.24 10.63 2.24
CA VAL A 120 20.50 11.54 1.12
C VAL A 120 21.73 12.40 1.38
N GLU A 121 21.91 12.86 2.61
CA GLU A 121 23.08 13.62 3.05
C GLU A 121 24.36 12.78 2.95
N ASP A 122 24.35 11.56 3.49
CA ASP A 122 25.46 10.61 3.40
C ASP A 122 25.84 10.30 1.93
N LEU A 123 24.85 10.13 1.05
CA LEU A 123 25.09 9.91 -0.38
C LEU A 123 25.72 11.13 -1.06
N ASN A 124 25.28 12.33 -0.72
CA ASN A 124 25.86 13.56 -1.26
C ASN A 124 27.30 13.74 -0.79
N ASP A 125 27.59 13.41 0.47
CA ASP A 125 28.95 13.45 1.02
C ASP A 125 29.87 12.48 0.30
N VAL A 126 29.44 11.22 0.10
CA VAL A 126 30.21 10.22 -0.65
C VAL A 126 30.47 10.67 -2.09
N ILE A 127 29.46 11.24 -2.77
CA ILE A 127 29.62 11.76 -4.13
C ILE A 127 30.63 12.92 -4.17
N SER A 128 30.58 13.81 -3.18
CA SER A 128 31.48 14.95 -3.06
C SER A 128 32.92 14.51 -2.83
N GLU A 129 33.14 13.56 -1.91
CA GLU A 129 34.46 12.96 -1.66
C GLU A 129 35.01 12.27 -2.91
N GLN A 130 34.18 11.51 -3.61
CA GLN A 130 34.59 10.81 -4.82
C GLN A 130 34.97 11.79 -5.94
N LYS A 131 34.23 12.89 -6.09
CA LYS A 131 34.56 13.96 -7.04
C LYS A 131 35.91 14.60 -6.71
N GLN A 132 36.17 14.93 -5.45
CA GLN A 132 37.47 15.45 -5.02
C GLN A 132 38.60 14.45 -5.26
N GLY A 133 38.36 13.15 -5.06
CA GLY A 133 39.32 12.09 -5.35
C GLY A 133 39.69 12.04 -6.84
N VAL A 134 38.69 12.12 -7.72
CA VAL A 134 38.89 12.16 -9.18
C VAL A 134 39.65 13.41 -9.61
N ASP A 135 39.33 14.58 -9.06
CA ASP A 135 40.03 15.83 -9.37
C ASP A 135 41.51 15.75 -8.97
N LYS A 136 41.81 15.21 -7.78
CA LYS A 136 43.19 15.00 -7.31
C LYS A 136 43.96 14.03 -8.20
N GLN A 137 43.33 12.92 -8.59
CA GLN A 137 43.96 11.95 -9.51
C GLN A 137 44.24 12.57 -10.88
N THR A 138 43.30 13.35 -11.40
CA THR A 138 43.45 14.04 -12.69
C THR A 138 44.60 15.04 -12.65
N PHE A 139 44.72 15.80 -11.55
CA PHE A 139 45.82 16.73 -11.35
C PHE A 139 47.18 16.01 -11.28
N SER A 140 47.29 14.96 -10.46
CA SER A 140 48.53 14.18 -10.32
C SER A 140 48.94 13.49 -11.63
N ALA A 141 47.96 12.98 -12.39
CA ALA A 141 48.21 12.41 -13.71
C ALA A 141 48.72 13.48 -14.70
N SER A 142 48.13 14.67 -14.68
CA SER A 142 48.55 15.80 -15.54
C SER A 142 49.98 16.23 -15.24
N GLU A 143 50.35 16.31 -13.97
CA GLU A 143 51.72 16.63 -13.55
C GLU A 143 52.71 15.54 -13.98
N SER A 144 52.31 14.27 -13.85
CA SER A 144 53.13 13.13 -14.29
C SER A 144 53.33 13.12 -15.80
N ILE A 145 52.30 13.43 -16.59
CA ILE A 145 52.39 13.57 -18.05
C ILE A 145 53.40 14.66 -18.41
N LYS A 146 53.28 15.83 -17.78
CA LYS A 146 54.20 16.95 -18.02
C LYS A 146 55.65 16.58 -17.72
N ASN A 147 55.90 15.91 -16.59
CA ASN A 147 57.25 15.45 -16.24
C ASN A 147 57.81 14.44 -17.25
N LEU A 148 56.96 13.57 -17.80
CA LEU A 148 57.35 12.62 -18.85
C LEU A 148 57.64 13.32 -20.19
N GLU A 149 56.87 14.36 -20.53
CA GLU A 149 57.10 15.20 -21.71
C GLU A 149 58.45 15.93 -21.61
N ASP A 150 58.71 16.59 -20.47
CA ASP A 150 59.97 17.28 -20.20
C ASP A 150 61.17 16.32 -20.27
N ALA A 151 61.02 15.10 -19.72
CA ALA A 151 62.05 14.07 -19.79
C ALA A 151 62.28 13.59 -21.23
N ASN A 152 61.22 13.37 -22.01
CA ASN A 152 61.31 12.95 -23.41
C ASN A 152 62.02 14.01 -24.26
N ASP A 153 61.70 15.29 -24.07
CA ASP A 153 62.36 16.39 -24.77
C ASP A 153 63.84 16.50 -24.40
N SER A 154 64.19 16.31 -23.12
CA SER A 154 65.59 16.22 -22.69
C SER A 154 66.33 15.06 -23.35
N PHE A 155 65.72 13.87 -23.42
CA PHE A 155 66.32 12.72 -24.09
C PHE A 155 66.49 12.94 -25.61
N ARG A 156 65.52 13.59 -26.26
CA ARG A 156 65.64 13.98 -27.69
C ARG A 156 66.82 14.93 -27.90
N TYR A 157 66.98 15.92 -27.02
CA TYR A 157 68.11 16.84 -27.09
C TYR A 157 69.45 16.13 -26.89
N GLN A 158 69.54 15.25 -25.89
CA GLN A 158 70.74 14.45 -25.65
C GLN A 158 71.08 13.55 -26.84
N LEU A 159 70.06 12.89 -27.42
CA LEU A 159 70.23 12.04 -28.61
C LEU A 159 70.76 12.85 -29.80
N GLN A 160 70.21 14.05 -30.03
CA GLN A 160 70.69 14.94 -31.09
C GLN A 160 72.13 15.38 -30.85
N ALA A 161 72.50 15.75 -29.63
CA ALA A 161 73.88 16.15 -29.30
C ALA A 161 74.88 15.00 -29.52
N ILE A 162 74.49 13.76 -29.16
CA ILE A 162 75.29 12.56 -29.41
C ILE A 162 75.44 12.33 -30.91
N LYS A 163 74.35 12.43 -31.67
CA LYS A 163 74.36 12.32 -33.13
C LYS A 163 75.31 13.33 -33.75
N ASP A 164 75.15 14.61 -33.41
CA ASP A 164 75.99 15.69 -33.94
C ASP A 164 77.48 15.45 -33.63
N TYR A 165 77.80 14.99 -32.41
CA TYR A 165 79.17 14.65 -32.04
C TYR A 165 79.74 13.52 -32.90
N ILE A 166 78.97 12.45 -33.12
CA ILE A 166 79.39 11.30 -33.92
C ILE A 166 79.57 11.71 -35.39
N GLU A 167 78.59 12.39 -35.97
CA GLU A 167 78.64 12.81 -37.37
C GLU A 167 79.83 13.74 -37.65
N ASN A 168 80.15 14.65 -36.71
CA ASN A 168 81.26 15.58 -36.85
C ASN A 168 82.66 14.95 -36.67
N ASN A 169 82.80 13.92 -35.83
CA ASN A 169 84.11 13.33 -35.51
C ASN A 169 84.39 12.02 -36.25
N TYR A 170 83.35 11.27 -36.61
CA TYR A 170 83.43 9.91 -37.14
C TYR A 170 82.63 9.70 -38.42
N ASP A 171 82.10 10.77 -39.03
CA ASP A 171 81.26 10.78 -40.22
C ASP A 171 79.80 10.30 -40.05
N ALA A 172 78.96 10.69 -41.00
CA ALA A 172 77.53 10.35 -41.00
C ALA A 172 77.24 8.87 -41.27
N LYS A 173 78.19 8.14 -41.85
CA LYS A 173 78.03 6.71 -42.14
C LYS A 173 78.11 5.91 -40.85
N THR A 174 79.01 6.29 -39.94
CA THR A 174 79.14 5.68 -38.60
C THR A 174 77.85 5.82 -37.79
N TRP A 175 77.22 7.01 -37.78
CA TRP A 175 75.91 7.19 -37.12
C TRP A 175 74.83 6.28 -37.72
N SER A 176 74.73 6.22 -39.05
CA SER A 176 73.73 5.38 -39.74
C SER A 176 73.91 3.89 -39.47
N GLU A 177 75.14 3.42 -39.25
CA GLU A 177 75.40 2.05 -38.81
C GLU A 177 74.94 1.82 -37.37
N ILE A 178 75.22 2.73 -36.44
CA ILE A 178 74.76 2.66 -35.03
C ILE A 178 73.22 2.67 -34.94
N GLU A 179 72.56 3.58 -35.65
CA GLU A 179 71.10 3.73 -35.67
C GLU A 179 70.41 2.43 -36.13
N LYS A 180 70.97 1.74 -37.13
CA LYS A 180 70.47 0.43 -37.59
C LYS A 180 70.53 -0.65 -36.53
N TYR A 181 71.51 -0.61 -35.63
CA TYR A 181 71.60 -1.56 -34.51
C TYR A 181 70.58 -1.24 -33.41
N ILE A 182 70.29 0.04 -33.17
CA ILE A 182 69.31 0.47 -32.17
C ILE A 182 67.88 0.13 -32.62
N HIS A 183 67.53 0.33 -33.89
CA HIS A 183 66.18 0.05 -34.41
C HIS A 183 65.89 -1.43 -34.74
N ARG A 184 66.87 -2.33 -34.59
CA ARG A 184 66.68 -3.78 -34.81
C ARG A 184 66.34 -4.57 -33.55
N ASN A 185 66.41 -3.95 -32.37
CA ASN A 185 65.95 -4.49 -31.09
C ASN A 185 64.63 -3.82 -30.69
#